data_AF-A0A953LQM7-F1
#
_entry.id   AF-A0A953LQM7-F1
#
_cell.length_a   1.000
_cell.length_b   1.000
_cell.length_c   1.000
_cell.angle_alpha   90.00
_cell.angle_beta   90.00
_cell.angle_gamma   90.00
#
_symmetry.space_group_name_H-M   'P 1'
#
loop_
_entity.id
_entity.type
_entity.pdbx_description
1 polymer ?
#
loop_
_entity_poly.entity_id
_entity_poly.type
_entity_poly.pdbx_seq_one_letter_code
_entity_poly.pdbx_strand_id
1 'polypeptide(L)' 'MRMSRTSSANGKTCVVVLTADAEFEQMVRSTFSASPQIDLRVLSATVAGAGDQIDVTGVTVIVIDLDARRD' A
#
# COMPACT_ATOMS: atom_id res chain seq x y z
N MET A 1 3.21 22.13 18.39
CA MET A 1 4.01 21.30 17.47
C MET A 1 3.46 21.45 16.05
N ARG A 2 4.15 22.17 15.17
CA ARG A 2 3.83 22.16 13.73
C ARG A 2 4.64 21.04 13.09
N MET A 3 4.00 19.91 12.80
CA MET A 3 4.60 18.91 11.92
C MET A 3 4.68 19.53 10.52
N SER A 4 5.90 19.81 10.07
CA SER A 4 6.17 20.12 8.67
C SER A 4 5.78 18.89 7.86
N ARG A 5 4.61 18.94 7.22
CA ARG A 5 4.21 17.92 6.24
C ARG A 5 5.09 18.11 5.03
N THR A 6 6.07 17.24 4.83
CA THR A 6 6.67 16.99 3.53
C THR A 6 5.53 16.63 2.59
N SER A 7 5.19 17.56 1.70
CA SER A 7 4.12 17.36 0.72
C SER A 7 4.49 16.18 -0.17
N SER A 8 3.68 15.11 -0.14
CA SER A 8 3.72 14.10 -1.18
C SER A 8 3.54 14.82 -2.52
N ALA A 9 4.42 14.57 -3.49
CA ALA A 9 4.68 15.43 -4.64
C ALA A 9 3.46 15.73 -5.55
N ASN A 10 2.29 15.11 -5.31
CA ASN A 10 1.04 15.35 -6.05
C ASN A 10 -0.21 15.54 -5.16
N GLY A 11 -0.09 15.66 -3.83
CA GLY A 11 -1.22 15.87 -2.91
C GLY A 11 -2.19 14.69 -2.75
N LYS A 12 -1.98 13.59 -3.47
CA LYS A 12 -2.76 12.34 -3.35
C LYS A 12 -2.34 11.53 -2.14
N THR A 13 -3.28 10.81 -1.55
CA THR A 13 -3.00 9.80 -0.51
C THR A 13 -2.34 8.60 -1.18
N CYS A 14 -1.08 8.33 -0.83
CA CYS A 14 -0.37 7.15 -1.34
C CYS A 14 -0.58 5.97 -0.38
N VAL A 15 -1.20 4.90 -0.87
CA VAL A 15 -1.45 3.67 -0.12
C VAL A 15 -0.61 2.56 -0.73
N VAL A 16 0.23 1.94 0.08
CA VAL A 16 0.97 0.72 -0.30
C VAL A 16 0.33 -0.46 0.42
N VAL A 17 0.04 -1.52 -0.32
CA VAL A 17 -0.50 -2.77 0.23
C VAL A 17 0.45 -3.91 -0.08
N LEU A 18 0.86 -4.66 0.94
CA LEU A 18 1.59 -5.90 0.80
C LEU A 18 0.66 -7.08 1.10
N THR A 19 0.49 -7.98 0.14
CA THR A 19 -0.23 -9.24 0.34
C THR A 19 0.26 -10.30 -0.65
N ALA A 20 0.23 -11.57 -0.27
CA ALA A 20 0.38 -12.69 -1.19
C ALA A 20 -0.96 -13.33 -1.61
N ASP A 21 -2.08 -12.85 -1.04
CA ASP A 21 -3.44 -13.31 -1.30
C ASP A 21 -4.04 -12.55 -2.49
N ALA A 22 -4.41 -13.30 -3.53
CA ALA A 22 -4.96 -12.75 -4.77
C ALA A 22 -6.40 -12.20 -4.60
N GLU A 23 -7.21 -12.80 -3.72
CA GLU A 23 -8.58 -12.33 -3.46
C GLU A 23 -8.53 -11.00 -2.70
N PHE A 24 -7.67 -10.92 -1.68
CA PHE A 24 -7.44 -9.67 -0.96
C PHE A 24 -6.88 -8.58 -1.87
N GLU A 25 -5.91 -8.90 -2.74
CA GLU A 25 -5.40 -7.96 -3.75
C GLU A 25 -6.51 -7.41 -4.64
N GLN A 26 -7.38 -8.28 -5.17
CA GLN A 26 -8.47 -7.86 -6.05
C GLN A 26 -9.48 -6.97 -5.32
N MET A 27 -9.82 -7.32 -4.08
CA MET A 27 -10.71 -6.52 -3.22
C MET A 27 -10.12 -5.13 -2.95
N VAL A 28 -8.83 -5.05 -2.62
CA VAL A 28 -8.10 -3.81 -2.37
C VAL A 28 -8.11 -2.93 -3.62
N ARG A 29 -7.79 -3.49 -4.79
CA ARG A 29 -7.82 -2.76 -6.07
C ARG A 29 -9.21 -2.19 -6.35
N SER A 30 -10.25 -3.00 -6.22
CA SER A 30 -11.63 -2.55 -6.41
C SER A 30 -12.00 -1.44 -5.44
N THR A 31 -11.64 -1.56 -4.17
CA THR A 31 -11.97 -0.59 -3.12
C THR A 31 -11.32 0.78 -3.38
N PHE A 32 -10.01 0.81 -3.63
CA PHE A 32 -9.30 2.08 -3.76
C PHE A 32 -9.41 2.70 -5.15
N SER A 33 -9.70 1.92 -6.20
CA SER A 33 -9.99 2.45 -7.55
C SER A 33 -11.19 3.39 -7.58
N ALA A 34 -12.08 3.30 -6.59
CA ALA A 34 -13.24 4.18 -6.46
C ALA A 34 -12.88 5.64 -6.17
N SER A 35 -11.64 5.94 -5.75
CA SER A 35 -11.20 7.29 -5.40
C SER A 35 -9.99 7.75 -6.23
N PRO A 36 -10.13 8.76 -7.11
CA PRO A 36 -9.02 9.27 -7.92
C PRO A 36 -7.96 10.04 -7.11
N GLN A 37 -8.26 10.35 -5.85
CA GLN A 37 -7.35 11.00 -4.89
C GLN A 37 -6.41 9.99 -4.20
N ILE A 38 -6.57 8.70 -4.47
CA ILE A 38 -5.73 7.64 -3.91
C ILE A 38 -4.79 7.13 -5.01
N ASP A 39 -3.49 7.16 -4.71
CA ASP A 39 -2.46 6.43 -5.46
C ASP A 39 -2.25 5.08 -4.77
N LEU A 40 -2.81 4.01 -5.34
CA LEU A 40 -2.69 2.66 -4.80
C LEU A 40 -1.53 1.93 -5.46
N ARG A 41 -0.62 1.39 -4.63
CA ARG A 41 0.43 0.45 -5.04
C ARG A 41 0.22 -0.87 -4.31
N VAL A 42 0.13 -1.97 -5.05
CA VAL A 42 0.01 -3.32 -4.46
C VAL A 42 1.28 -4.10 -4.76
N LEU A 43 1.86 -4.69 -3.72
CA LEU A 43 3.02 -5.56 -3.75
C LEU A 43 2.56 -6.98 -3.45
N SER A 44 2.65 -7.86 -4.45
CA SER A 44 2.17 -9.24 -4.36
C SER A 44 3.23 -10.17 -3.74
N ALA A 45 3.45 -10.07 -2.43
CA ALA A 45 4.44 -10.85 -1.68
C ALA A 45 4.04 -11.05 -0.21
N THR A 46 4.66 -12.03 0.45
CA THR A 46 4.56 -12.18 1.91
C THR A 46 5.50 -11.19 2.60
N VAL A 47 5.28 -10.90 3.89
CA VAL A 47 6.21 -10.07 4.69
C VAL A 47 7.64 -10.60 4.65
N ALA A 48 7.80 -11.92 4.78
CA ALA A 48 9.11 -12.57 4.73
C ALA A 48 9.79 -12.44 3.36
N GLY A 49 9.02 -12.44 2.27
CA GLY A 49 9.54 -12.28 0.90
C GLY A 49 9.79 -10.83 0.51
N ALA A 50 9.09 -9.86 1.13
CA ALA A 50 9.19 -8.45 0.81
C ALA A 50 10.29 -7.71 1.58
N GLY A 51 10.61 -8.13 2.83
CA GLY A 51 11.74 -7.61 3.60
C GLY A 51 11.97 -6.10 3.47
N ASP A 52 13.10 -5.71 2.91
CA ASP A 52 13.54 -4.32 2.70
C ASP A 52 13.04 -3.67 1.40
N GLN A 53 12.21 -4.36 0.61
CA GLN A 53 11.74 -3.87 -0.70
C GLN A 53 10.61 -2.83 -0.60
N ILE A 54 10.02 -2.66 0.59
CA ILE A 54 8.94 -1.69 0.78
C ILE A 54 9.56 -0.30 0.89
N ASP A 55 9.59 0.43 -0.22
CA ASP A 55 9.91 1.85 -0.21
C ASP A 55 8.76 2.64 0.43
N VAL A 56 9.02 3.17 1.63
CA VAL A 56 8.06 3.99 2.39
C VAL A 56 8.11 5.47 2.02
N THR A 57 9.01 5.86 1.13
CA THR A 57 9.20 7.26 0.75
C THR A 57 7.95 7.81 0.06
N GLY A 58 7.35 8.85 0.66
CA GLY A 58 6.14 9.48 0.13
C GLY A 58 4.85 8.68 0.35
N VAL A 59 4.92 7.55 1.05
CA VAL A 59 3.75 6.74 1.42
C VAL A 59 2.98 7.42 2.55
N THR A 60 1.65 7.44 2.44
CA THR A 60 0.75 7.97 3.48
C THR A 60 0.25 6.86 4.41
N VAL A 61 -0.07 5.69 3.84
CA VAL A 61 -0.56 4.52 4.58
C VAL A 61 0.07 3.26 4.01
N ILE A 62 0.51 2.36 4.89
CA ILE A 62 0.96 1.01 4.53
C ILE A 62 -0.03 0.01 5.14
N VAL A 63 -0.52 -0.90 4.33
CA VAL A 63 -1.32 -2.05 4.75
C VAL A 63 -0.49 -3.31 4.56
N ILE A 64 -0.34 -4.09 5.63
CA ILE A 64 0.42 -5.34 5.61
C ILE A 64 -0.52 -6.47 5.96
N ASP A 65 -0.72 -7.38 5.02
CA ASP A 65 -1.41 -8.63 5.26
C ASP A 65 -0.43 -9.66 5.85
N LEU A 66 -0.71 -10.09 7.09
CA LEU A 66 0.18 -10.95 7.87
C LEU A 66 -0.11 -12.45 7.69
N ASP A 67 -1.33 -12.83 7.31
CA ASP A 67 -1.73 -14.23 7.05
C ASP A 67 -1.97 -14.45 5.56
N ALA A 68 -1.18 -13.78 4.73
CA ALA A 68 -1.28 -13.90 3.29
C ALA A 68 -0.71 -15.25 2.85
N ARG A 69 -1.58 -16.22 2.60
CA ARG A 69 -1.21 -17.54 2.06
C ARG A 69 -1.31 -17.52 0.54
N ARG A 70 -0.36 -18.17 -0.11
CA ARG A 70 -0.55 -18.63 -1.49
C ARG A 70 -1.15 -20.02 -1.36
N ASP A 71 -2.40 -20.17 -1.76
CA ASP A 71 -2.94 -21.51 -2.05
C ASP A 71 -2.16 -22.17 -3.20
#